data_AF-A0A0J6YL87-F1
#
_entry.id   AF-A0A0J6YL87-F1
#
_cell.length_a   1.000
_cell.length_b   1.000
_cell.length_c   1.000
_cell.angle_alpha   90.00
_cell.angle_beta   90.00
_cell.angle_gamma   90.00
#
_symmetry.space_group_name_H-M   'P 1'
#
loop_
_entity.id
_entity.type
_entity.pdbx_description
1 polymer ?
#
loop_
_entity_poly.entity_id
_entity_poly.type
_entity_poly.pdbx_seq_one_letter_code
_entity_poly.pdbx_strand_id
1 'polypeptide(L)'
;MGRTVDQEVHAAFVEFRAKEDDKCLSVQCIYCQQIRAKNTSRQKQHLLECPALRGQHNPHAQPPPTNGVTAPNGYGAPPNGPPGAPGAGSATAALPSNTGSMMATGVNPHGSAMQAPMQTIPGRPSLPSQAPTAASSSTAPPQARAHSTPKAQKARQSTSNLPAPPLDDVHAAFVEFRAKEEDKCLSVQCIYCQQVRAKNTSRQRQHLLECPTYLNVMKDSIPANNLQHTFPEGDIARSLQLPAPALELDFRMSLKVNPTLSVGPGVWGQRDWITFVGGQWAGRWAKGIVLPGGQDSQVTVKELATSIRSTFLLQTADEPPAYIAVKTNGWLTGAKEVLEKLQDPTVADTINPSTYKYRVNISMETGDERYSFVNTVMWVGSGCRRGAEVIFDAFRIT
;
A
#
# COMPACT_ATOMS: atom_id res chain seq x y z
N MET A 1 -1.92 24.54 -10.40
CA MET A 1 -2.74 23.41 -9.90
C MET A 1 -3.96 24.02 -9.22
N GLY A 2 -5.18 23.66 -9.63
CA GLY A 2 -6.38 24.15 -8.95
C GLY A 2 -6.56 23.42 -7.60
N ARG A 3 -6.90 24.17 -6.55
CA ARG A 3 -7.40 23.55 -5.31
C ARG A 3 -8.82 23.04 -5.58
N THR A 4 -9.18 21.90 -5.00
CA THR A 4 -10.58 21.45 -5.07
C THR A 4 -11.41 22.27 -4.08
N VAL A 5 -12.65 22.61 -4.47
CA VAL A 5 -13.55 23.45 -3.65
C VAL A 5 -13.76 22.85 -2.25
N ASP A 6 -13.66 21.53 -2.09
CA ASP A 6 -13.69 20.81 -0.81
C ASP A 6 -12.55 21.19 0.15
N GLN A 7 -11.35 21.49 -0.35
CA GLN A 7 -10.26 22.01 0.49
C GLN A 7 -10.53 23.46 0.90
N GLU A 8 -11.08 24.27 0.00
CA GLU A 8 -11.34 25.69 0.23
C GLU A 8 -12.45 25.91 1.28
N VAL A 9 -13.49 25.05 1.33
CA VAL A 9 -14.52 25.07 2.39
C VAL A 9 -13.93 24.96 3.80
N HIS A 10 -12.85 24.19 3.98
CA HIS A 10 -12.24 24.01 5.30
C HIS A 10 -11.30 25.16 5.69
N ALA A 11 -10.76 25.90 4.71
CA ALA A 11 -9.94 27.09 4.95
C ALA A 11 -10.78 28.38 5.08
N ALA A 12 -11.96 28.43 4.44
CA ALA A 12 -12.75 29.64 4.30
C ALA A 12 -13.78 29.91 5.42
N PHE A 13 -13.93 28.99 6.39
CA PHE A 13 -14.94 29.10 7.45
C PHE A 13 -14.35 28.82 8.83
N VAL A 14 -14.60 29.72 9.78
CA VAL A 14 -14.31 29.53 11.21
C VAL A 14 -15.54 28.96 11.89
N GLU A 15 -15.37 27.90 12.69
CA GLU A 15 -16.46 27.26 13.43
C GLU A 15 -16.59 27.81 14.85
N PHE A 16 -17.82 28.05 15.30
CA PHE A 16 -18.10 28.54 16.65
C PHE A 16 -19.52 28.15 17.10
N ARG A 17 -19.82 28.38 18.39
CA ARG A 17 -21.17 28.26 18.94
C ARG A 17 -21.76 29.67 19.10
N ALA A 18 -22.92 29.92 18.50
CA ALA A 18 -23.57 31.24 18.59
C ALA A 18 -24.26 31.45 19.95
N LYS A 19 -24.76 30.37 20.57
CA LYS A 19 -25.21 30.28 21.97
C LYS A 19 -24.76 28.96 22.59
N GLU A 20 -24.69 28.87 23.91
CA GLU A 20 -24.29 27.64 24.60
C GLU A 20 -25.29 26.48 24.37
N ASP A 21 -26.59 26.80 24.34
CA ASP A 21 -27.69 25.85 24.12
C ASP A 21 -27.83 25.35 22.67
N ASP A 22 -27.09 25.93 21.71
CA ASP A 22 -27.23 25.55 20.30
C ASP A 22 -26.78 24.09 20.08
N LYS A 23 -27.72 23.29 19.57
CA LYS A 23 -27.52 21.86 19.23
C LYS A 23 -26.69 21.65 17.95
N CYS A 24 -26.43 22.72 17.20
CA CYS A 24 -25.67 22.73 15.96
C CYS A 24 -24.53 23.74 16.03
N LEU A 25 -23.41 23.45 15.36
CA LEU A 25 -22.32 24.42 15.19
C LEU A 25 -22.69 25.47 14.13
N SER A 26 -22.26 26.69 14.37
CA SER A 26 -22.30 27.80 13.41
C SER A 26 -20.93 27.95 12.75
N VAL A 27 -20.94 28.48 11.53
CA VAL A 27 -19.75 28.77 10.73
C VAL A 27 -19.80 30.20 10.22
N GLN A 28 -18.69 30.92 10.34
CA GLN A 28 -18.52 32.27 9.81
C GLN A 28 -17.59 32.24 8.60
N CYS A 29 -18.05 32.74 7.45
CA CYS A 29 -17.23 32.87 6.24
C CYS A 29 -16.19 33.98 6.44
N ILE A 30 -14.89 33.66 6.37
CA ILE A 30 -13.82 34.63 6.68
C ILE A 30 -13.78 35.83 5.72
N TYR A 31 -14.32 35.67 4.50
CA TYR A 31 -14.27 36.68 3.45
C TYR A 31 -15.38 37.73 3.54
N CYS A 32 -16.59 37.36 3.99
CA CYS A 32 -17.74 38.26 4.06
C CYS A 32 -18.43 38.30 5.45
N GLN A 33 -17.82 37.64 6.44
CA GLN A 33 -18.25 37.54 7.84
C GLN A 33 -19.69 37.04 8.08
N GLN A 34 -20.36 36.48 7.06
CA GLN A 34 -21.68 35.91 7.22
C GLN A 34 -21.66 34.63 8.05
N ILE A 35 -22.51 34.60 9.08
CA ILE A 35 -22.73 33.47 9.98
C ILE A 35 -23.85 32.60 9.43
N ARG A 36 -23.62 31.28 9.32
CA ARG A 36 -24.59 30.28 8.86
C ARG A 36 -24.46 29.00 9.70
N ALA A 37 -25.48 28.14 9.71
CA ALA A 37 -25.36 26.81 10.34
C ALA A 37 -24.39 25.91 9.53
N LYS A 38 -23.57 25.11 10.21
CA LYS A 38 -22.58 24.21 9.59
C LYS A 38 -23.25 23.20 8.65
N ASN A 39 -23.06 23.37 7.34
CA ASN A 39 -23.60 22.49 6.30
C ASN A 39 -22.72 22.61 5.04
N THR A 40 -21.97 21.55 4.73
CA THR A 40 -20.91 21.59 3.71
C THR A 40 -21.43 21.97 2.31
N SER A 41 -22.62 21.50 1.93
CA SER A 41 -23.23 21.83 0.63
C SER A 41 -23.59 23.33 0.53
N ARG A 42 -24.21 23.90 1.57
CA ARG A 42 -24.51 25.34 1.63
C ARG A 42 -23.24 26.19 1.77
N GLN A 43 -22.17 25.66 2.38
CA GLN A 43 -20.87 26.31 2.44
C GLN A 43 -20.19 26.37 1.07
N LYS A 44 -20.22 25.29 0.28
CA LYS A 44 -19.76 25.30 -1.13
C LYS A 44 -20.51 26.33 -1.97
N GLN A 45 -21.84 26.30 -1.93
CA GLN A 45 -22.68 27.26 -2.65
C GLN A 45 -22.37 28.71 -2.21
N HIS A 46 -22.25 28.96 -0.90
CA HIS A 46 -21.93 30.27 -0.38
C HIS A 46 -20.56 30.80 -0.85
N LEU A 47 -19.55 29.96 -1.08
CA LEU A 47 -18.25 30.40 -1.62
C LEU A 47 -18.36 30.78 -3.11
N LEU A 48 -19.07 29.98 -3.91
CA LEU A 48 -19.32 30.27 -5.33
C LEU A 48 -20.09 31.59 -5.52
N GLU A 49 -20.97 31.91 -4.57
CA GLU A 49 -21.80 33.12 -4.53
C GLU A 49 -21.17 34.27 -3.70
N CYS A 50 -20.01 34.07 -3.05
CA CYS A 50 -19.46 35.02 -2.08
C CYS A 50 -18.98 36.31 -2.77
N PRO A 51 -19.57 37.50 -2.50
CA PRO A 51 -19.19 38.73 -3.19
C PRO A 51 -17.74 39.13 -2.92
N ALA A 52 -17.26 38.93 -1.68
CA ALA A 52 -15.89 39.25 -1.29
C ALA A 52 -14.85 38.29 -1.91
N LEU A 53 -15.21 37.04 -2.17
CA LEU A 53 -14.34 36.09 -2.86
C LEU A 53 -14.29 36.37 -4.37
N ARG A 54 -15.46 36.64 -4.99
CA ARG A 54 -15.55 37.09 -6.39
C ARG A 54 -14.81 38.41 -6.64
N GLY A 55 -14.75 39.29 -5.64
CA GLY A 55 -13.97 40.54 -5.70
C GLY A 55 -12.47 40.37 -5.94
N GLN A 56 -11.90 39.19 -5.64
CA GLN A 56 -10.50 38.85 -5.97
C GLN A 56 -10.32 38.18 -7.33
N HIS A 57 -11.39 37.88 -8.07
CA HIS A 57 -11.34 37.09 -9.30
C HIS A 57 -12.21 37.65 -10.43
N ASN A 58 -11.94 38.90 -10.84
CA ASN A 58 -12.50 39.44 -12.09
C ASN A 58 -11.57 40.47 -12.79
N PRO A 59 -10.51 40.04 -13.50
CA PRO A 59 -9.93 40.85 -14.56
C PRO A 59 -10.96 41.04 -15.69
N HIS A 60 -11.02 42.26 -16.26
CA HIS A 60 -12.01 42.73 -17.25
C HIS A 60 -13.47 42.82 -16.80
N ALA A 61 -13.91 44.04 -16.47
CA ALA A 61 -15.17 44.62 -16.97
C ALA A 61 -15.22 46.14 -16.71
N GLN A 62 -14.91 46.97 -17.72
CA GLN A 62 -15.27 48.40 -17.75
C GLN A 62 -15.60 48.84 -19.19
N PRO A 63 -16.72 49.57 -19.42
CA PRO A 63 -17.01 50.24 -20.68
C PRO A 63 -16.32 51.63 -20.78
N PRO A 64 -16.21 52.23 -21.98
CA PRO A 64 -15.27 53.32 -22.26
C PRO A 64 -15.87 54.74 -22.18
N PRO A 65 -15.01 55.76 -22.16
CA PRO A 65 -15.26 57.01 -22.88
C PRO A 65 -14.11 57.46 -23.81
N THR A 66 -14.41 57.51 -25.11
CA THR A 66 -14.04 58.54 -26.12
C THR A 66 -12.71 59.33 -26.06
N ASN A 67 -11.95 59.21 -27.17
CA ASN A 67 -11.21 60.25 -27.92
C ASN A 67 -10.27 61.26 -27.21
N GLY A 68 -8.98 61.22 -27.56
CA GLY A 68 -7.96 62.22 -27.16
C GLY A 68 -6.69 62.18 -28.03
N VAL A 69 -6.74 62.79 -29.21
CA VAL A 69 -5.73 62.81 -30.29
C VAL A 69 -4.28 63.11 -29.86
N THR A 70 -3.31 62.23 -30.23
CA THR A 70 -2.03 62.58 -30.92
C THR A 70 -1.17 61.35 -31.24
N ALA A 71 -0.27 61.48 -32.23
CA ALA A 71 0.72 60.49 -32.72
C ALA A 71 1.89 61.28 -33.37
N PRO A 72 2.96 60.68 -33.95
CA PRO A 72 3.35 59.26 -34.02
C PRO A 72 4.83 58.97 -33.69
N ASN A 73 5.23 57.68 -33.63
CA ASN A 73 6.30 57.12 -34.47
C ASN A 73 6.51 55.61 -34.21
N GLY A 74 6.77 54.82 -35.26
CA GLY A 74 6.99 53.37 -35.13
C GLY A 74 6.84 52.50 -36.38
N TYR A 75 7.49 52.83 -37.50
CA TYR A 75 7.90 51.80 -38.49
C TYR A 75 9.07 50.99 -37.87
N GLY A 76 9.40 49.74 -38.26
CA GLY A 76 8.88 48.82 -39.28
C GLY A 76 9.89 47.66 -39.46
N ALA A 77 9.47 46.51 -40.00
CA ALA A 77 10.34 45.34 -40.28
C ALA A 77 10.90 45.39 -41.74
N PRO A 78 11.57 44.37 -42.37
CA PRO A 78 11.92 43.02 -41.89
C PRO A 78 13.41 42.50 -42.12
N PRO A 79 13.84 41.63 -43.08
CA PRO A 79 14.79 40.51 -42.78
C PRO A 79 16.00 40.32 -43.76
N ASN A 80 16.85 39.26 -43.59
CA ASN A 80 17.48 38.41 -44.65
C ASN A 80 18.68 37.51 -44.18
N GLY A 81 19.05 36.47 -44.96
CA GLY A 81 20.47 36.09 -45.20
C GLY A 81 21.01 34.66 -44.86
N PRO A 82 21.60 33.90 -45.82
CA PRO A 82 22.41 32.65 -45.64
C PRO A 82 23.86 32.76 -46.24
N PRO A 83 24.59 31.70 -46.70
CA PRO A 83 25.09 30.42 -46.12
C PRO A 83 26.66 30.23 -46.24
N GLY A 84 27.25 29.09 -45.81
CA GLY A 84 28.64 28.69 -46.23
C GLY A 84 29.38 27.59 -45.40
N ALA A 85 30.42 26.94 -45.97
CA ALA A 85 31.26 25.88 -45.34
C ALA A 85 32.76 25.99 -45.77
N PRO A 86 33.73 25.36 -45.05
CA PRO A 86 34.28 23.99 -45.32
C PRO A 86 34.54 23.18 -44.00
N GLY A 87 35.22 22.02 -43.87
CA GLY A 87 36.01 21.11 -44.76
C GLY A 87 37.54 21.16 -44.51
N ALA A 88 38.36 20.09 -44.47
CA ALA A 88 38.18 18.61 -44.49
C ALA A 88 39.49 17.87 -44.03
N GLY A 89 39.52 16.52 -43.89
CA GLY A 89 40.71 15.71 -43.51
C GLY A 89 40.50 14.17 -43.58
N SER A 90 41.57 13.34 -43.69
CA SER A 90 41.49 11.96 -44.28
C SER A 90 42.42 10.86 -43.69
N ALA A 91 42.03 9.57 -43.90
CA ALA A 91 42.79 8.29 -43.72
C ALA A 91 43.15 7.90 -42.25
N THR A 92 43.44 6.65 -41.83
CA THR A 92 43.82 5.32 -42.40
C THR A 92 43.20 4.15 -41.56
N ALA A 93 43.42 2.83 -41.74
CA ALA A 93 43.40 1.93 -42.93
C ALA A 93 43.45 0.42 -42.51
N ALA A 94 42.96 -0.49 -43.39
CA ALA A 94 43.20 -1.96 -43.51
C ALA A 94 42.76 -2.99 -42.40
N LEU A 95 42.24 -4.12 -42.90
CA LEU A 95 41.99 -5.44 -42.24
C LEU A 95 43.24 -6.37 -42.34
N PRO A 96 43.38 -7.47 -41.55
CA PRO A 96 42.84 -8.78 -41.95
C PRO A 96 42.34 -9.70 -40.80
N SER A 97 42.01 -10.96 -41.14
CA SER A 97 41.17 -11.91 -40.39
C SER A 97 41.86 -13.23 -39.97
N ASN A 98 41.28 -13.93 -38.98
CA ASN A 98 40.93 -15.37 -38.95
C ASN A 98 40.25 -15.69 -37.58
N THR A 99 39.11 -16.37 -37.39
CA THR A 99 38.40 -17.56 -37.95
C THR A 99 38.71 -18.89 -37.24
N GLY A 100 37.67 -19.63 -36.84
CA GLY A 100 37.70 -20.84 -35.98
C GLY A 100 36.64 -20.72 -34.87
N SER A 101 35.37 -21.14 -34.98
CA SER A 101 34.73 -22.29 -35.66
C SER A 101 35.20 -23.65 -35.11
N MET A 102 34.33 -24.62 -34.78
CA MET A 102 32.84 -24.72 -34.74
C MET A 102 32.44 -25.85 -33.77
N MET A 103 31.16 -25.97 -33.38
CA MET A 103 30.37 -27.21 -33.51
C MET A 103 28.93 -27.05 -32.99
N ALA A 104 27.95 -27.61 -33.70
CA ALA A 104 26.58 -27.82 -33.22
C ALA A 104 25.90 -28.94 -34.04
N THR A 105 25.35 -29.97 -33.38
CA THR A 105 24.31 -30.90 -33.90
C THR A 105 23.96 -31.94 -32.82
N GLY A 106 22.72 -32.47 -32.86
CA GLY A 106 22.24 -33.52 -31.96
C GLY A 106 20.73 -33.43 -31.77
N VAL A 107 19.98 -34.47 -32.13
CA VAL A 107 18.51 -34.39 -32.30
C VAL A 107 17.74 -35.56 -31.70
N ASN A 108 16.81 -35.18 -30.81
CA ASN A 108 15.45 -35.74 -30.74
C ASN A 108 15.34 -37.22 -30.25
N PRO A 109 14.16 -37.88 -30.21
CA PRO A 109 13.52 -38.07 -28.89
C PRO A 109 13.10 -39.52 -28.58
N HIS A 110 12.69 -39.74 -27.33
CA HIS A 110 11.82 -40.87 -26.98
C HIS A 110 10.59 -40.39 -26.20
N GLY A 111 9.44 -40.92 -26.59
CA GLY A 111 8.22 -40.93 -25.78
C GLY A 111 7.59 -42.31 -25.86
N SER A 112 6.89 -42.70 -24.78
CA SER A 112 5.96 -43.83 -24.74
C SER A 112 4.82 -43.48 -23.79
N ALA A 113 3.61 -43.90 -24.16
CA ALA A 113 2.42 -43.80 -23.32
C ALA A 113 2.05 -45.20 -22.77
N MET A 114 0.81 -45.33 -22.26
CA MET A 114 0.22 -46.54 -21.64
C MET A 114 0.66 -46.79 -20.18
N GLN A 115 -0.21 -47.28 -19.28
CA GLN A 115 -1.66 -47.51 -19.37
C GLN A 115 -2.30 -47.50 -17.96
N ALA A 116 -3.58 -47.18 -17.88
CA ALA A 116 -4.39 -47.51 -16.70
C ALA A 116 -4.91 -48.96 -16.80
N PRO A 117 -5.38 -49.52 -15.67
CA PRO A 117 -6.73 -50.09 -15.71
C PRO A 117 -7.63 -49.54 -14.59
N MET A 118 -8.93 -49.45 -14.90
CA MET A 118 -9.99 -49.16 -13.93
C MET A 118 -10.37 -50.43 -13.15
N GLN A 119 -10.83 -50.27 -11.90
CA GLN A 119 -11.85 -51.14 -11.28
C GLN A 119 -12.85 -50.31 -10.46
N THR A 120 -13.95 -50.93 -10.04
CA THR A 120 -15.28 -50.27 -10.01
C THR A 120 -15.99 -50.35 -8.65
N ILE A 121 -16.68 -49.25 -8.30
CA ILE A 121 -17.64 -49.06 -7.18
C ILE A 121 -18.70 -50.19 -7.14
N PRO A 122 -18.87 -50.97 -6.04
CA PRO A 122 -19.84 -50.76 -4.94
C PRO A 122 -19.89 -49.51 -4.04
N GLY A 123 -21.11 -49.09 -3.61
CA GLY A 123 -21.46 -49.15 -2.18
C GLY A 123 -21.66 -47.86 -1.35
N ARG A 124 -22.86 -47.26 -1.35
CA ARG A 124 -23.37 -46.41 -0.23
C ARG A 124 -24.00 -47.28 0.87
N PRO A 125 -24.05 -46.81 2.13
CA PRO A 125 -25.35 -46.51 2.75
C PRO A 125 -25.59 -45.01 3.07
N SER A 126 -26.69 -44.70 3.77
CA SER A 126 -27.28 -43.35 3.93
C SER A 126 -27.41 -42.88 5.40
N LEU A 127 -27.75 -41.60 5.57
CA LEU A 127 -28.13 -41.00 6.86
C LEU A 127 -29.37 -41.67 7.48
N PRO A 128 -29.57 -41.51 8.80
CA PRO A 128 -30.85 -41.18 9.40
C PRO A 128 -30.93 -39.69 9.78
N SER A 129 -32.09 -39.06 9.55
CA SER A 129 -32.46 -37.76 10.12
C SER A 129 -33.22 -37.96 11.44
N GLN A 130 -33.10 -37.04 12.40
CA GLN A 130 -34.07 -36.97 13.51
C GLN A 130 -34.15 -35.62 14.22
N ALA A 131 -35.36 -35.07 14.24
CA ALA A 131 -35.92 -34.01 15.09
C ALA A 131 -37.46 -34.03 14.89
N PRO A 132 -38.30 -33.40 15.73
CA PRO A 132 -38.02 -32.70 16.99
C PRO A 132 -38.84 -33.27 18.18
N THR A 133 -38.70 -32.66 19.37
CA THR A 133 -39.68 -32.70 20.46
C THR A 133 -39.97 -31.28 20.98
N ALA A 134 -41.12 -31.08 21.63
CA ALA A 134 -41.68 -29.75 21.92
C ALA A 134 -42.23 -29.63 23.36
N ALA A 135 -42.81 -28.46 23.69
CA ALA A 135 -43.49 -28.10 24.95
C ALA A 135 -42.56 -27.86 26.18
N SER A 136 -42.89 -27.00 27.16
CA SER A 136 -44.00 -26.01 27.24
C SER A 136 -43.71 -24.83 28.19
N SER A 137 -44.31 -23.70 27.81
CA SER A 137 -44.53 -22.45 28.55
C SER A 137 -44.90 -22.52 30.04
N SER A 138 -44.59 -21.42 30.76
CA SER A 138 -45.43 -20.88 31.85
C SER A 138 -45.50 -19.34 31.74
N THR A 139 -46.58 -18.73 32.24
CA THR A 139 -46.92 -17.32 31.93
C THR A 139 -47.51 -16.58 33.13
N ALA A 140 -47.35 -15.25 33.13
CA ALA A 140 -48.28 -14.24 33.68
C ALA A 140 -48.37 -14.02 35.21
N PRO A 141 -48.79 -12.81 35.69
CA PRO A 141 -48.74 -11.48 35.04
C PRO A 141 -48.20 -10.38 36.03
N PRO A 142 -48.70 -9.12 36.17
CA PRO A 142 -47.78 -7.97 36.11
C PRO A 142 -47.85 -6.96 37.29
N GLN A 143 -46.84 -6.08 37.39
CA GLN A 143 -46.98 -4.78 38.06
C GLN A 143 -46.03 -3.75 37.43
N ALA A 144 -46.37 -2.47 37.52
CA ALA A 144 -45.70 -1.39 36.77
C ALA A 144 -45.28 -0.23 37.67
N ARG A 145 -44.11 0.38 37.38
CA ARG A 145 -43.90 1.84 37.39
C ARG A 145 -42.48 2.28 36.97
N ALA A 146 -42.42 3.55 36.57
CA ALA A 146 -41.29 4.49 36.56
C ALA A 146 -40.09 4.24 35.62
N HIS A 147 -39.82 5.24 34.78
CA HIS A 147 -38.54 5.39 34.08
C HIS A 147 -37.41 5.77 35.05
N SER A 148 -36.21 5.25 34.82
CA SER A 148 -34.96 5.92 35.16
C SER A 148 -33.93 5.68 34.05
N THR A 149 -33.09 6.66 33.75
CA THR A 149 -32.08 6.60 32.70
C THR A 149 -30.70 6.31 33.28
N PRO A 150 -30.04 5.19 32.93
CA PRO A 150 -28.67 4.94 33.34
C PRO A 150 -27.71 6.00 32.78
N LYS A 151 -26.80 6.51 33.63
CA LYS A 151 -25.72 7.41 33.19
C LYS A 151 -24.78 6.67 32.23
N ALA A 152 -24.32 7.36 31.19
CA ALA A 152 -23.41 6.81 30.20
C ALA A 152 -22.08 6.35 30.83
N GLN A 153 -21.77 5.06 30.73
CA GLN A 153 -20.42 4.55 30.96
C GLN A 153 -19.52 4.96 29.79
N LYS A 154 -18.25 5.29 30.07
CA LYS A 154 -17.28 5.67 29.03
C LYS A 154 -17.05 4.48 28.09
N ALA A 155 -17.20 4.71 26.78
CA ALA A 155 -16.92 3.70 25.77
C ALA A 155 -15.45 3.25 25.82
N ARG A 156 -15.23 1.94 25.90
CA ARG A 156 -13.90 1.32 25.82
C ARG A 156 -13.46 1.33 24.36
N GLN A 157 -12.34 2.01 24.05
CA GLN A 157 -11.84 2.10 22.68
C GLN A 157 -11.44 0.71 22.15
N SER A 158 -12.16 0.23 21.13
CA SER A 158 -11.82 -0.96 20.37
C SER A 158 -10.81 -0.61 19.28
N THR A 159 -9.54 -0.99 19.46
CA THR A 159 -8.47 -0.75 18.49
C THR A 159 -8.53 -1.77 17.33
N SER A 160 -9.44 -1.55 16.38
CA SER A 160 -9.40 -2.24 15.09
C SER A 160 -8.26 -1.67 14.24
N ASN A 161 -7.17 -2.44 14.08
CA ASN A 161 -6.00 -2.08 13.26
C ASN A 161 -6.27 -2.16 11.73
N LEU A 162 -7.50 -1.91 11.31
CA LEU A 162 -7.88 -1.87 9.89
C LEU A 162 -7.69 -0.43 9.36
N PRO A 163 -7.16 -0.24 8.14
CA PRO A 163 -7.13 1.07 7.50
C PRO A 163 -8.53 1.68 7.43
N ALA A 164 -8.66 2.96 7.81
CA ALA A 164 -9.95 3.62 7.80
C ALA A 164 -10.51 3.73 6.36
N PRO A 165 -11.76 3.29 6.07
CA PRO A 165 -12.25 3.12 4.70
C PRO A 165 -12.06 4.34 3.78
N PRO A 166 -11.75 4.14 2.49
CA PRO A 166 -11.86 5.15 1.43
C PRO A 166 -13.18 5.95 1.50
N LEU A 167 -13.17 7.19 1.03
CA LEU A 167 -14.37 8.03 1.04
C LEU A 167 -15.44 7.53 0.06
N ASP A 168 -15.05 6.88 -1.03
CA ASP A 168 -15.98 6.35 -2.03
C ASP A 168 -16.75 5.14 -1.48
N ASP A 169 -16.08 4.23 -0.78
CA ASP A 169 -16.71 3.13 -0.02
C ASP A 169 -17.72 3.65 1.03
N VAL A 170 -17.38 4.78 1.69
CA VAL A 170 -18.26 5.44 2.67
C VAL A 170 -19.52 6.03 2.01
N HIS A 171 -19.48 6.35 0.71
CA HIS A 171 -20.67 6.76 -0.04
C HIS A 171 -21.43 5.54 -0.60
N ALA A 172 -20.74 4.54 -1.15
CA ALA A 172 -21.34 3.31 -1.67
C ALA A 172 -22.08 2.50 -0.59
N ALA A 173 -21.61 2.54 0.66
CA ALA A 173 -22.20 1.79 1.78
C ALA A 173 -23.52 2.38 2.34
N PHE A 174 -24.02 3.51 1.83
CA PHE A 174 -25.20 4.19 2.39
C PHE A 174 -26.18 4.68 1.31
N VAL A 175 -27.47 4.32 1.48
CA VAL A 175 -28.58 4.90 0.69
C VAL A 175 -29.05 6.18 1.37
N GLU A 176 -29.21 7.26 0.59
CA GLU A 176 -29.71 8.54 1.09
C GLU A 176 -31.22 8.67 0.91
N PHE A 177 -31.91 9.21 1.91
CA PHE A 177 -33.35 9.43 1.87
C PHE A 177 -33.79 10.57 2.81
N ARG A 178 -35.07 10.97 2.72
CA ARG A 178 -35.70 11.89 3.67
C ARG A 178 -36.57 11.09 4.64
N ALA A 179 -36.29 11.18 5.94
CA ALA A 179 -37.07 10.48 6.95
C ALA A 179 -38.45 11.12 7.16
N LYS A 180 -38.54 12.44 7.02
CA LYS A 180 -39.78 13.21 6.88
C LYS A 180 -39.65 14.25 5.77
N GLU A 181 -40.78 14.66 5.21
CA GLU A 181 -40.86 15.72 4.20
C GLU A 181 -40.38 17.08 4.74
N GLU A 182 -40.66 17.33 6.02
CA GLU A 182 -40.25 18.51 6.80
C GLU A 182 -38.73 18.59 7.08
N ASP A 183 -38.00 17.48 6.95
CA ASP A 183 -36.61 17.41 7.44
C ASP A 183 -35.67 18.31 6.63
N LYS A 184 -34.92 19.14 7.37
CA LYS A 184 -33.92 20.08 6.85
C LYS A 184 -32.56 19.43 6.51
N CYS A 185 -32.39 18.16 6.89
CA CYS A 185 -31.19 17.35 6.68
C CYS A 185 -31.57 16.02 6.03
N LEU A 186 -30.70 15.48 5.18
CA LEU A 186 -30.84 14.13 4.64
C LEU A 186 -30.51 13.09 5.72
N SER A 187 -31.23 11.96 5.69
CA SER A 187 -30.88 10.74 6.41
C SER A 187 -30.16 9.78 5.46
N VAL A 188 -29.39 8.88 6.05
CA VAL A 188 -28.62 7.84 5.37
C VAL A 188 -28.84 6.51 6.07
N GLN A 189 -29.07 5.45 5.30
CA GLN A 189 -29.22 4.08 5.79
C GLN A 189 -28.01 3.26 5.37
N CYS A 190 -27.30 2.66 6.34
CA CYS A 190 -26.20 1.74 6.05
C CYS A 190 -26.75 0.45 5.44
N ILE A 191 -26.38 0.12 4.19
CA ILE A 191 -26.97 -1.02 3.46
C ILE A 191 -26.71 -2.37 4.12
N TYR A 192 -25.65 -2.47 4.93
CA TYR A 192 -25.22 -3.71 5.56
C TYR A 192 -25.93 -4.03 6.88
N CYS A 193 -26.35 -3.03 7.67
CA CYS A 193 -27.03 -3.25 8.95
C CYS A 193 -28.37 -2.50 9.09
N GLN A 194 -28.81 -1.83 8.03
CA GLN A 194 -30.03 -1.05 7.93
C GLN A 194 -30.21 0.07 8.96
N GLN A 195 -29.15 0.44 9.70
CA GLN A 195 -29.20 1.57 10.64
C GLN A 195 -29.31 2.91 9.91
N VAL A 196 -30.35 3.66 10.26
CA VAL A 196 -30.58 5.04 9.82
C VAL A 196 -29.79 6.01 10.70
N ARG A 197 -29.08 6.95 10.08
CA ARG A 197 -28.34 8.04 10.72
C ARG A 197 -28.53 9.34 9.93
N ALA A 198 -28.24 10.50 10.51
CA ALA A 198 -28.21 11.76 9.75
C ALA A 198 -26.97 11.82 8.84
N LYS A 199 -27.11 12.33 7.61
CA LYS A 199 -26.02 12.43 6.61
C LYS A 199 -24.83 13.21 7.18
N ASN A 200 -23.70 12.53 7.37
CA ASN A 200 -22.46 13.09 7.88
C ASN A 200 -21.32 12.10 7.61
N THR A 201 -20.47 12.39 6.63
CA THR A 201 -19.43 11.46 6.13
C THR A 201 -18.47 10.97 7.23
N SER A 202 -18.17 11.80 8.23
CA SER A 202 -17.34 11.40 9.39
C SER A 202 -18.05 10.36 10.27
N ARG A 203 -19.32 10.59 10.63
CA ARG A 203 -20.12 9.61 11.38
C ARG A 203 -20.44 8.35 10.57
N GLN A 204 -20.54 8.46 9.24
CA GLN A 204 -20.71 7.32 8.34
C GLN A 204 -19.45 6.45 8.31
N ARG A 205 -18.26 7.05 8.16
CA ARG A 205 -16.97 6.35 8.23
C ARG A 205 -16.72 5.70 9.60
N GLN A 206 -17.06 6.40 10.70
CA GLN A 206 -17.03 5.81 12.03
C GLN A 206 -18.01 4.63 12.15
N HIS A 207 -19.23 4.76 11.62
CA HIS A 207 -20.20 3.66 11.66
C HIS A 207 -19.69 2.42 10.93
N LEU A 208 -19.03 2.54 9.77
CA LEU A 208 -18.46 1.37 9.08
C LEU A 208 -17.35 0.68 9.89
N LEU A 209 -16.52 1.44 10.60
CA LEU A 209 -15.52 0.90 11.54
C LEU A 209 -16.13 0.17 12.74
N GLU A 210 -17.41 0.40 13.03
CA GLU A 210 -18.16 -0.18 14.16
C GLU A 210 -19.24 -1.20 13.71
N CYS A 211 -19.51 -1.33 12.41
CA CYS A 211 -20.64 -2.08 11.86
C CYS A 211 -20.30 -3.58 11.66
N PRO A 212 -20.85 -4.51 12.46
CA PRO A 212 -20.42 -5.91 12.39
C PRO A 212 -20.73 -6.57 11.05
N THR A 213 -21.87 -6.24 10.43
CA THR A 213 -22.26 -6.83 9.13
C THR A 213 -21.37 -6.34 8.00
N TYR A 214 -21.02 -5.05 7.97
CA TYR A 214 -20.05 -4.52 7.00
C TYR A 214 -18.68 -5.17 7.19
N LEU A 215 -18.19 -5.21 8.44
CA LEU A 215 -16.89 -5.80 8.76
C LEU A 215 -16.81 -7.31 8.48
N ASN A 216 -17.94 -8.03 8.45
CA ASN A 216 -17.97 -9.43 8.02
C ASN A 216 -17.97 -9.53 6.49
N VAL A 217 -18.86 -8.81 5.79
CA VAL A 217 -18.86 -8.79 4.31
C VAL A 217 -17.51 -8.34 3.74
N MET A 218 -16.78 -7.44 4.40
CA MET A 218 -15.42 -7.07 3.98
C MET A 218 -14.35 -8.14 4.25
N LYS A 219 -14.50 -9.00 5.28
CA LYS A 219 -13.62 -10.18 5.47
C LYS A 219 -13.85 -11.24 4.41
N ASP A 220 -15.13 -11.44 4.06
CA ASP A 220 -15.56 -12.42 3.07
C ASP A 220 -15.39 -11.90 1.63
N SER A 221 -15.01 -10.62 1.47
CA SER A 221 -14.76 -9.99 0.17
C SER A 221 -13.50 -10.55 -0.50
N ILE A 222 -13.61 -10.87 -1.79
CA ILE A 222 -12.46 -11.30 -2.61
C ILE A 222 -11.47 -10.12 -2.69
N PRO A 223 -10.20 -10.26 -2.28
CA PRO A 223 -9.26 -9.13 -2.22
C PRO A 223 -9.07 -8.39 -3.56
N ALA A 224 -9.21 -9.10 -4.69
CA ALA A 224 -9.14 -8.53 -6.03
C ALA A 224 -10.25 -7.48 -6.32
N ASN A 225 -11.40 -7.55 -5.65
CA ASN A 225 -12.48 -6.59 -5.82
C ASN A 225 -12.25 -5.26 -5.05
N ASN A 226 -11.20 -5.19 -4.23
CA ASN A 226 -10.72 -3.96 -3.59
C ASN A 226 -9.60 -3.26 -4.42
N LEU A 227 -9.32 -3.74 -5.64
CA LEU A 227 -8.37 -3.10 -6.57
C LEU A 227 -9.02 -1.91 -7.28
N GLN A 228 -8.22 -0.88 -7.62
CA GLN A 228 -8.67 0.30 -8.37
C GLN A 228 -9.16 -0.01 -9.80
N HIS A 229 -8.85 -1.20 -10.31
CA HIS A 229 -9.33 -1.73 -11.58
C HIS A 229 -9.93 -3.11 -11.33
N THR A 230 -11.19 -3.28 -11.71
CA THR A 230 -11.97 -4.49 -11.48
C THR A 230 -12.18 -5.27 -12.78
N PHE A 231 -12.39 -6.58 -12.66
CA PHE A 231 -12.67 -7.45 -13.80
C PHE A 231 -14.08 -7.19 -14.38
N PRO A 232 -14.31 -7.53 -15.66
CA PRO A 232 -15.64 -7.47 -16.29
C PRO A 232 -16.69 -8.25 -15.50
N GLU A 233 -17.96 -7.86 -15.66
CA GLU A 233 -19.07 -8.61 -15.06
C GLU A 233 -19.27 -9.95 -15.78
N GLY A 234 -19.50 -11.02 -15.02
CA GLY A 234 -19.52 -12.39 -15.54
C GLY A 234 -18.14 -13.07 -15.66
N ASP A 235 -17.03 -12.37 -15.43
CA ASP A 235 -15.70 -12.97 -15.44
C ASP A 235 -15.47 -13.85 -14.18
N ILE A 236 -14.88 -15.04 -14.39
CA ILE A 236 -14.46 -15.94 -13.31
C ILE A 236 -13.39 -15.25 -12.45
N ALA A 237 -12.51 -14.43 -13.02
CA ALA A 237 -11.48 -13.70 -12.27
C ALA A 237 -12.05 -12.66 -11.28
N ARG A 238 -13.32 -12.24 -11.45
CA ARG A 238 -14.04 -11.36 -10.51
C ARG A 238 -14.65 -12.10 -9.31
N SER A 239 -14.85 -13.41 -9.45
CA SER A 239 -15.71 -14.23 -8.57
C SER A 239 -15.00 -15.45 -7.96
N LEU A 240 -13.85 -15.87 -8.49
CA LEU A 240 -13.01 -16.91 -7.92
C LEU A 240 -12.23 -16.37 -6.70
N GLN A 241 -12.64 -16.80 -5.51
CA GLN A 241 -11.88 -16.53 -4.29
C GLN A 241 -10.63 -17.42 -4.24
N LEU A 242 -9.46 -16.80 -4.19
CA LEU A 242 -8.19 -17.47 -3.94
C LEU A 242 -7.80 -17.36 -2.46
N PRO A 243 -7.10 -18.36 -1.88
CA PRO A 243 -6.56 -18.24 -0.53
C PRO A 243 -5.56 -17.09 -0.47
N ALA A 244 -5.76 -16.15 0.46
CA ALA A 244 -4.82 -15.07 0.69
C ALA A 244 -3.62 -15.59 1.50
N PRO A 245 -2.37 -15.38 1.03
CA PRO A 245 -1.19 -15.85 1.74
C PRO A 245 -1.02 -15.13 3.08
N ALA A 246 -0.77 -15.90 4.14
CA ALA A 246 -0.40 -15.40 5.45
C ALA A 246 1.13 -15.39 5.64
N LEU A 247 1.59 -14.76 6.73
CA LEU A 247 3.00 -14.60 7.07
C LEU A 247 3.26 -15.03 8.52
N GLU A 248 4.08 -16.05 8.70
CA GLU A 248 4.50 -16.54 10.01
C GLU A 248 5.97 -16.26 10.30
N LEU A 249 6.30 -15.60 11.42
CA LEU A 249 7.69 -15.44 11.85
C LEU A 249 8.32 -16.81 12.12
N ASP A 250 9.31 -17.19 11.31
CA ASP A 250 9.87 -18.54 11.27
C ASP A 250 11.32 -18.58 11.77
N PHE A 251 12.15 -17.60 11.40
CA PHE A 251 13.50 -17.45 11.94
C PHE A 251 14.00 -15.99 11.95
N ARG A 252 14.97 -15.69 12.81
CA ARG A 252 15.72 -14.42 12.85
C ARG A 252 17.19 -14.67 12.54
N MET A 253 17.80 -13.74 11.82
CA MET A 253 19.23 -13.74 11.48
C MET A 253 19.95 -12.48 11.94
N SER A 254 21.22 -12.64 12.30
CA SER A 254 22.21 -11.58 12.57
C SER A 254 23.43 -11.89 11.70
N LEU A 255 23.63 -11.08 10.67
CA LEU A 255 24.72 -11.19 9.69
C LEU A 255 25.80 -10.16 9.99
N LYS A 256 27.04 -10.58 10.21
CA LYS A 256 28.20 -9.71 10.38
C LYS A 256 28.90 -9.54 9.05
N VAL A 257 29.17 -8.31 8.64
CA VAL A 257 29.70 -7.96 7.32
C VAL A 257 31.04 -7.25 7.41
N ASN A 258 31.87 -7.44 6.40
CA ASN A 258 33.07 -6.63 6.18
C ASN A 258 32.69 -5.20 5.75
N PRO A 259 33.61 -4.22 5.85
CA PRO A 259 33.45 -2.90 5.25
C PRO A 259 33.09 -2.99 3.76
N THR A 260 32.25 -2.08 3.29
CA THR A 260 31.80 -2.03 1.90
C THR A 260 32.95 -1.72 0.94
N LEU A 261 33.21 -2.62 0.00
CA LEU A 261 34.08 -2.36 -1.15
C LEU A 261 33.24 -1.75 -2.27
N SER A 262 33.38 -0.45 -2.49
CA SER A 262 32.70 0.20 -3.61
C SER A 262 33.41 -0.10 -4.92
N VAL A 263 32.67 -0.59 -5.92
CA VAL A 263 33.14 -0.82 -7.29
C VAL A 263 32.89 0.43 -8.15
N GLY A 264 32.04 1.35 -7.68
CA GLY A 264 31.75 2.63 -8.33
C GLY A 264 30.57 2.58 -9.32
N PRO A 265 30.44 3.60 -10.19
CA PRO A 265 29.24 3.80 -11.01
C PRO A 265 29.17 2.79 -12.16
N GLY A 266 28.21 1.88 -12.10
CA GLY A 266 27.84 0.99 -13.19
C GLY A 266 26.56 1.45 -13.91
N VAL A 267 26.22 0.76 -15.00
CA VAL A 267 25.06 1.09 -15.87
C VAL A 267 23.69 1.10 -15.17
N TRP A 268 23.60 0.56 -13.95
CA TRP A 268 22.37 0.49 -13.15
C TRP A 268 22.39 1.41 -11.91
N GLY A 269 23.50 2.09 -11.60
CA GLY A 269 23.70 2.82 -10.34
C GLY A 269 25.09 2.54 -9.73
N GLN A 270 25.32 3.03 -8.51
CA GLN A 270 26.56 2.71 -7.78
C GLN A 270 26.56 1.22 -7.40
N ARG A 271 27.63 0.51 -7.76
CA ARG A 271 27.83 -0.91 -7.43
C ARG A 271 28.69 -0.99 -6.17
N ASP A 272 28.13 -1.61 -5.15
CA ASP A 272 28.82 -1.88 -3.89
C ASP A 272 28.89 -3.39 -3.64
N TRP A 273 29.99 -3.84 -3.03
CA TRP A 273 30.26 -5.24 -2.75
C TRP A 273 30.61 -5.44 -1.27
N ILE A 274 29.95 -6.42 -0.65
CA ILE A 274 30.09 -6.73 0.77
C ILE A 274 30.29 -8.26 0.89
N THR A 275 31.05 -8.71 1.88
CA THR A 275 31.22 -10.14 2.20
C THR A 275 30.92 -10.39 3.67
N PHE A 276 30.47 -11.61 4.01
CA PHE A 276 30.11 -11.93 5.39
C PHE A 276 31.33 -12.41 6.17
N VAL A 277 31.53 -11.84 7.35
CA VAL A 277 32.48 -12.34 8.37
C VAL A 277 31.91 -13.59 9.05
N GLY A 278 30.58 -13.75 9.00
CA GLY A 278 29.80 -14.84 9.58
C GLY A 278 28.53 -14.30 10.21
N GLY A 279 27.99 -14.99 11.20
CA GLY A 279 26.77 -14.57 11.88
C GLY A 279 26.11 -15.68 12.68
N GLN A 280 24.91 -15.42 13.14
CA GLN A 280 24.10 -16.38 13.90
C GLN A 280 22.62 -16.30 13.52
N TRP A 281 21.92 -17.42 13.62
CA TRP A 281 20.50 -17.52 13.30
C TRP A 281 19.78 -18.50 14.22
N ALA A 282 18.49 -18.24 14.46
CA ALA A 282 17.63 -19.09 15.25
C ALA A 282 16.19 -19.04 14.71
N GLY A 283 15.55 -20.19 14.60
CA GLY A 283 14.19 -20.34 14.10
C GLY A 283 13.41 -21.46 14.77
N ARG A 284 12.20 -21.70 14.27
CA ARG A 284 11.28 -22.74 14.76
C ARG A 284 11.80 -24.16 14.50
N TRP A 285 12.57 -24.35 13.43
CA TRP A 285 12.99 -25.66 12.92
C TRP A 285 14.48 -25.98 13.10
N ALA A 286 15.34 -24.96 13.25
CA ALA A 286 16.76 -25.12 13.57
C ALA A 286 17.37 -23.80 14.07
N LYS A 287 18.66 -23.86 14.43
CA LYS A 287 19.51 -22.73 14.79
C LYS A 287 20.94 -23.02 14.32
N GLY A 288 21.79 -22.00 14.27
CA GLY A 288 23.22 -22.20 14.04
C GLY A 288 23.96 -20.91 13.69
N ILE A 289 24.98 -21.06 12.86
CA ILE A 289 25.84 -19.96 12.41
C ILE A 289 25.67 -19.67 10.92
N VAL A 290 26.05 -18.46 10.52
CA VAL A 290 26.32 -18.13 9.11
C VAL A 290 27.81 -18.30 8.90
N LEU A 291 28.20 -19.04 7.86
CA LEU A 291 29.61 -19.28 7.55
C LEU A 291 30.30 -18.01 7.02
N PRO A 292 31.59 -17.80 7.33
CA PRO A 292 32.37 -16.74 6.68
C PRO A 292 32.44 -16.92 5.16
N GLY A 293 32.49 -15.82 4.42
CA GLY A 293 32.49 -15.79 2.97
C GLY A 293 31.16 -15.33 2.40
N GLY A 294 30.73 -15.91 1.27
CA GLY A 294 29.59 -15.43 0.51
C GLY A 294 29.76 -13.98 0.03
N GLN A 295 28.67 -13.39 -0.45
CA GLN A 295 28.63 -12.03 -0.96
C GLN A 295 27.26 -11.37 -0.75
N ASP A 296 27.25 -10.05 -0.64
CA ASP A 296 26.09 -9.21 -0.92
C ASP A 296 26.48 -8.16 -1.98
N SER A 297 25.78 -8.18 -3.11
CA SER A 297 26.05 -7.31 -4.24
C SER A 297 24.95 -6.28 -4.39
N GLN A 298 25.25 -5.04 -4.02
CA GLN A 298 24.28 -3.96 -3.91
C GLN A 298 24.33 -3.03 -5.12
N VAL A 299 23.17 -2.47 -5.48
CA VAL A 299 23.05 -1.41 -6.50
C VAL A 299 22.26 -0.25 -5.91
N THR A 300 22.94 0.84 -5.58
CA THR A 300 22.30 2.07 -5.14
C THR A 300 21.90 2.89 -6.36
N VAL A 301 20.59 3.01 -6.60
CA VAL A 301 20.00 3.75 -7.72
C VAL A 301 19.72 5.20 -7.33
N LYS A 302 19.05 5.97 -8.21
CA LYS A 302 18.64 7.35 -7.93
C LYS A 302 17.74 7.42 -6.68
N GLU A 303 17.85 8.52 -5.92
CA GLU A 303 17.19 8.72 -4.62
C GLU A 303 17.60 7.70 -3.54
N LEU A 304 18.78 7.07 -3.70
CA LEU A 304 19.46 6.19 -2.74
C LEU A 304 18.74 4.87 -2.40
N ALA A 305 17.68 4.53 -3.13
CA ALA A 305 17.11 3.18 -3.06
C ALA A 305 18.17 2.15 -3.48
N THR A 306 18.38 1.12 -2.67
CA THR A 306 19.42 0.10 -2.92
C THR A 306 18.77 -1.24 -3.22
N SER A 307 19.03 -1.80 -4.40
CA SER A 307 18.73 -3.20 -4.70
C SER A 307 19.80 -4.09 -4.09
N ILE A 308 19.39 -5.19 -3.46
CA ILE A 308 20.24 -6.04 -2.62
C ILE A 308 20.13 -7.47 -3.14
N ARG A 309 21.27 -8.15 -3.34
CA ARG A 309 21.34 -9.53 -3.81
C ARG A 309 22.48 -10.27 -3.13
N SER A 310 22.14 -11.09 -2.14
CA SER A 310 23.12 -11.82 -1.34
C SER A 310 23.10 -13.33 -1.62
N THR A 311 24.23 -13.97 -1.40
CA THR A 311 24.36 -15.43 -1.43
C THR A 311 25.40 -15.87 -0.41
N PHE A 312 25.01 -16.76 0.51
CA PHE A 312 25.84 -17.22 1.63
C PHE A 312 25.40 -18.62 2.08
N LEU A 313 26.14 -19.20 3.03
CA LEU A 313 25.82 -20.51 3.62
C LEU A 313 25.46 -20.38 5.10
N LEU A 314 24.43 -21.11 5.51
CA LEU A 314 24.14 -21.43 6.90
C LEU A 314 24.73 -22.80 7.25
N GLN A 315 25.14 -22.95 8.49
CA GLN A 315 25.43 -24.23 9.14
C GLN A 315 24.48 -24.39 10.33
N THR A 316 23.85 -25.56 10.47
CA THR A 316 23.02 -25.87 11.65
C THR A 316 23.88 -26.29 12.85
N ALA A 317 23.30 -26.25 14.05
CA ALA A 317 23.96 -26.60 15.31
C ALA A 317 23.81 -28.09 15.71
N ASP A 318 23.48 -28.96 14.76
CA ASP A 318 23.31 -30.40 14.96
C ASP A 318 24.62 -31.17 14.70
N GLU A 319 24.66 -32.45 15.09
CA GLU A 319 25.78 -33.34 14.81
C GLU A 319 25.28 -34.58 14.04
N PRO A 320 25.72 -34.82 12.78
CA PRO A 320 26.50 -33.92 11.95
C PRO A 320 25.72 -32.66 11.55
N PRO A 321 26.41 -31.52 11.31
CA PRO A 321 25.76 -30.27 10.92
C PRO A 321 25.25 -30.32 9.49
N ALA A 322 24.06 -29.77 9.25
CA ALA A 322 23.54 -29.56 7.90
C ALA A 322 24.03 -28.21 7.34
N TYR A 323 24.23 -28.15 6.02
CA TYR A 323 24.58 -26.93 5.31
C TYR A 323 23.43 -26.50 4.40
N ILE A 324 23.06 -25.22 4.47
CA ILE A 324 21.94 -24.66 3.70
C ILE A 324 22.45 -23.43 2.95
N ALA A 325 22.43 -23.47 1.62
CA ALA A 325 22.72 -22.32 0.79
C ALA A 325 21.51 -21.39 0.78
N VAL A 326 21.75 -20.09 0.95
CA VAL A 326 20.71 -19.07 1.02
C VAL A 326 20.95 -18.02 -0.04
N LYS A 327 19.90 -17.70 -0.80
CA LYS A 327 19.88 -16.65 -1.81
C LYS A 327 18.83 -15.62 -1.40
N THR A 328 19.21 -14.34 -1.38
CA THR A 328 18.32 -13.23 -1.07
C THR A 328 18.26 -12.26 -2.24
N ASN A 329 17.10 -11.64 -2.44
CA ASN A 329 16.92 -10.59 -3.44
C ASN A 329 15.89 -9.59 -2.92
N GLY A 330 16.17 -8.29 -3.00
CA GLY A 330 15.27 -7.30 -2.44
C GLY A 330 15.73 -5.86 -2.57
N TRP A 331 15.17 -5.02 -1.70
CA TRP A 331 15.29 -3.58 -1.74
C TRP A 331 15.35 -2.96 -0.35
N LEU A 332 16.23 -1.97 -0.21
CA LEU A 332 16.25 -0.96 0.84
C LEU A 332 15.71 0.34 0.24
N THR A 333 14.61 0.87 0.80
CA THR A 333 13.92 2.08 0.32
C THR A 333 13.45 2.93 1.48
N GLY A 334 13.29 4.24 1.28
CA GLY A 334 12.92 5.20 2.33
C GLY A 334 12.90 6.63 1.79
N ALA A 335 12.73 7.61 2.68
CA ALA A 335 13.00 9.01 2.34
C ALA A 335 14.52 9.22 2.18
N LYS A 336 14.94 10.08 1.25
CA LYS A 336 16.36 10.27 0.90
C LYS A 336 17.21 10.65 2.11
N GLU A 337 16.69 11.53 2.96
CA GLU A 337 17.32 12.07 4.17
C GLU A 337 17.45 11.03 5.30
N VAL A 338 16.73 9.91 5.19
CA VAL A 338 16.85 8.73 6.07
C VAL A 338 17.91 7.78 5.52
N LEU A 339 17.95 7.59 4.19
CA LEU A 339 18.91 6.70 3.54
C LEU A 339 20.35 7.28 3.55
N GLU A 340 20.51 8.61 3.42
CA GLU A 340 21.80 9.29 3.61
C GLU A 340 22.42 8.98 4.98
N LYS A 341 21.61 9.08 6.05
CA LYS A 341 22.04 8.77 7.42
C LYS A 341 22.27 7.28 7.66
N LEU A 342 21.65 6.41 6.85
CA LEU A 342 21.85 4.96 6.92
C LEU A 342 23.08 4.49 6.09
N GLN A 343 23.66 5.39 5.29
CA GLN A 343 24.96 5.21 4.64
C GLN A 343 26.12 5.71 5.51
N ASP A 344 25.92 6.75 6.32
CA ASP A 344 26.89 7.26 7.30
C ASP A 344 27.07 6.29 8.49
N PRO A 345 28.26 5.65 8.67
CA PRO A 345 28.49 4.68 9.74
C PRO A 345 28.42 5.28 11.16
N THR A 346 28.50 6.61 11.31
CA THR A 346 28.51 7.29 12.62
C THR A 346 27.10 7.50 13.19
N VAL A 347 26.08 7.57 12.32
CA VAL A 347 24.68 7.82 12.73
C VAL A 347 23.70 6.74 12.31
N ALA A 348 24.06 5.79 11.44
CA ALA A 348 23.18 4.71 10.98
C ALA A 348 22.47 3.96 12.11
N ASP A 349 23.17 3.67 13.22
CA ASP A 349 22.66 2.94 14.38
C ASP A 349 21.59 3.72 15.18
N THR A 350 21.48 5.03 14.96
CA THR A 350 20.42 5.87 15.55
C THR A 350 19.12 5.85 14.76
N ILE A 351 19.13 5.31 13.52
CA ILE A 351 18.00 5.36 12.61
C ILE A 351 17.02 4.23 12.90
N ASN A 352 15.86 4.59 13.45
CA ASN A 352 14.78 3.64 13.75
C ASN A 352 14.37 2.84 12.50
N PRO A 353 14.45 1.50 12.51
CA PRO A 353 14.12 0.66 11.36
C PRO A 353 12.69 0.79 10.79
N SER A 354 11.75 1.39 11.51
CA SER A 354 10.41 1.66 10.98
C SER A 354 10.35 2.86 10.02
N THR A 355 11.41 3.68 9.96
CA THR A 355 11.49 4.87 9.08
C THR A 355 11.90 4.54 7.65
N TYR A 356 12.36 3.31 7.40
CA TYR A 356 12.72 2.79 6.09
C TYR A 356 12.16 1.38 5.87
N LYS A 357 12.25 0.88 4.65
CA LYS A 357 11.79 -0.45 4.23
C LYS A 357 12.96 -1.22 3.65
N TYR A 358 13.61 -2.03 4.48
CA TYR A 358 14.50 -3.11 4.02
C TYR A 358 13.66 -4.38 3.91
N ARG A 359 13.37 -4.83 2.69
CA ARG A 359 12.58 -6.03 2.41
C ARG A 359 13.26 -6.92 1.38
N VAL A 360 13.31 -8.22 1.65
CA VAL A 360 13.90 -9.23 0.76
C VAL A 360 12.94 -10.40 0.58
N ASN A 361 13.01 -11.09 -0.56
CA ASN A 361 12.65 -12.51 -0.61
C ASN A 361 13.89 -13.34 -0.24
N ILE A 362 13.64 -14.54 0.28
CA ILE A 362 14.66 -15.50 0.69
C ILE A 362 14.26 -16.85 0.10
N SER A 363 15.20 -17.50 -0.58
CA SER A 363 15.11 -18.90 -0.99
C SER A 363 16.30 -19.68 -0.41
N MET A 364 16.08 -20.97 -0.17
CA MET A 364 17.04 -21.87 0.46
C MET A 364 17.22 -23.14 -0.36
N GLU A 365 18.39 -23.77 -0.23
CA GLU A 365 18.78 -24.94 -0.98
C GLU A 365 19.71 -25.82 -0.12
N THR A 366 19.35 -27.09 0.08
CA THR A 366 20.15 -28.07 0.82
C THR A 366 19.98 -29.49 0.26
N GLY A 367 21.04 -30.28 0.36
CA GLY A 367 21.02 -31.72 0.09
C GLY A 367 20.77 -32.58 1.35
N ASP A 368 20.58 -31.97 2.53
CA ASP A 368 20.33 -32.71 3.77
C ASP A 368 18.84 -33.06 3.88
N GLU A 369 18.51 -34.35 3.93
CA GLU A 369 17.12 -34.82 3.97
C GLU A 369 16.33 -34.29 5.16
N ARG A 370 16.98 -34.05 6.31
CA ARG A 370 16.37 -33.48 7.53
C ARG A 370 15.79 -32.09 7.29
N TYR A 371 16.37 -31.35 6.35
CA TYR A 371 16.01 -29.97 6.00
C TYR A 371 15.45 -29.84 4.58
N SER A 372 15.21 -30.95 3.88
CA SER A 372 14.70 -31.00 2.50
C SER A 372 13.49 -30.10 2.21
N PHE A 373 12.63 -29.85 3.21
CA PHE A 373 11.49 -28.93 3.10
C PHE A 373 11.89 -27.48 2.78
N VAL A 374 13.11 -27.02 3.11
CA VAL A 374 13.53 -25.63 2.84
C VAL A 374 13.63 -25.35 1.34
N ASN A 375 13.82 -26.40 0.54
CA ASN A 375 13.94 -26.33 -0.92
C ASN A 375 12.60 -25.98 -1.61
N THR A 376 11.46 -26.12 -0.92
CA THR A 376 10.11 -25.93 -1.45
C THR A 376 9.31 -24.83 -0.74
N VAL A 377 9.93 -24.10 0.19
CA VAL A 377 9.32 -23.02 0.96
C VAL A 377 9.87 -21.65 0.51
N MET A 378 9.05 -20.61 0.66
CA MET A 378 9.43 -19.22 0.39
C MET A 378 9.25 -18.36 1.64
N TRP A 379 10.18 -17.45 1.88
CA TRP A 379 10.10 -16.46 2.96
C TRP A 379 10.28 -15.04 2.45
N VAL A 380 9.72 -14.08 3.19
CA VAL A 380 10.03 -12.65 3.06
C VAL A 380 10.72 -12.14 4.32
N GLY A 381 11.84 -11.45 4.14
CA GLY A 381 12.62 -10.85 5.22
C GLY A 381 12.25 -9.39 5.46
N SER A 382 12.12 -9.01 6.74
CA SER A 382 12.07 -7.61 7.20
C SER A 382 13.37 -7.30 7.95
N GLY A 383 14.21 -6.45 7.35
CA GLY A 383 15.57 -6.18 7.85
C GLY A 383 15.80 -4.80 8.48
N CYS A 384 16.96 -4.65 9.09
CA CYS A 384 17.60 -3.39 9.45
C CYS A 384 19.13 -3.49 9.29
N ARG A 385 19.78 -2.36 9.07
CA ARG A 385 21.25 -2.21 9.13
C ARG A 385 21.64 -1.63 10.48
N ARG A 386 22.73 -2.12 11.07
CA ARG A 386 23.36 -1.61 12.29
C ARG A 386 24.88 -1.72 12.15
N GLY A 387 25.53 -0.64 11.72
CA GLY A 387 26.97 -0.58 11.47
C GLY A 387 27.46 -1.69 10.52
N ALA A 388 28.33 -2.57 11.04
CA ALA A 388 28.87 -3.75 10.38
C ALA A 388 27.99 -5.02 10.56
N GLU A 389 26.69 -4.84 10.84
CA GLU A 389 25.72 -5.91 11.03
C GLU A 389 24.42 -5.63 10.26
N VAL A 390 23.78 -6.71 9.78
CA VAL A 390 22.42 -6.70 9.23
C VAL A 390 21.60 -7.71 10.01
N ILE A 391 20.47 -7.27 10.58
CA ILE A 391 19.52 -8.16 11.27
C ILE A 391 18.26 -8.25 10.42
N PHE A 392 17.66 -9.43 10.30
CA PHE A 392 16.32 -9.55 9.74
C PHE A 392 15.49 -10.66 10.38
N ASP A 393 14.18 -10.42 10.40
CA ASP A 393 13.14 -11.40 10.68
C ASP A 393 12.64 -11.99 9.36
N ALA A 394 12.69 -13.31 9.21
CA ALA A 394 12.17 -14.03 8.06
C ALA A 394 10.79 -14.62 8.38
N PHE A 395 9.82 -14.26 7.53
CA PHE A 395 8.44 -14.70 7.63
C PHE A 395 8.15 -15.71 6.52
N ARG A 396 7.77 -16.93 6.91
CA ARG A 396 7.32 -17.98 5.99
C ARG A 396 6.01 -17.57 5.37
N ILE A 397 5.89 -17.74 4.05
CA ILE A 397 4.61 -17.63 3.34
C ILE A 397 3.83 -18.93 3.54
N THR A 398 2.56 -18.83 3.92
CA THR A 398 1.65 -19.95 4.22
C THR A 398 0.28 -19.73 3.59
#